data_AF-A0A4S4A2T6-F1
#
_entry.id   AF-A0A4S4A2T6-F1
#
_cell.length_a   1.000
_cell.length_b   1.000
_cell.length_c   1.000
_cell.angle_alpha   90.00
_cell.angle_beta   90.00
_cell.angle_gamma   90.00
#
_symmetry.space_group_name_H-M   'P 1'
#
loop_
_entity.id
_entity.type
_entity.pdbx_description
1 polymer ?
#
loop_
_entity_poly.entity_id
_entity_poly.type
_entity_poly.pdbx_seq_one_letter_code
_entity_poly.pdbx_strand_id
1 'polypeptide(L)'
;MLSGIKHFTLWRVGDYGGIDTVDLALNEAQLLPSFFSFPGFCLGGVLGSGGILSMRLKTSSPFSWSGFLSVSGMDDPTKEHFRSIHEAFGLALTEWTSVELFSFQLYLGFMYGAQKAMISASWHNIQSFDAKIMLLDRCAAIAFEDDTLKNEWKPIYKDLKEFSLIRNAIVHSIILMRFESDGSFSTFYSNSIVDVTAKIKGRLNNPKYEFTEERLKKLADDFESLASKIKALAIKHFPHAKIDTAY
;
A
#
# COMPACT_ATOMS: atom_id res chain seq x y z
N MET A 1 24.49 18.70 -13.81
CA MET A 1 23.07 19.09 -13.90
C MET A 1 22.23 18.14 -13.06
N LEU A 2 22.15 18.38 -11.74
CA LEU A 2 21.21 17.70 -10.83
C LEU A 2 20.95 18.68 -9.67
N SER A 3 20.16 19.72 -9.94
CA SER A 3 19.68 20.66 -8.94
C SER A 3 18.16 20.65 -9.01
N GLY A 4 17.48 19.99 -8.09
CA GLY A 4 16.03 19.92 -8.22
C GLY A 4 15.22 19.28 -7.11
N ILE A 5 15.79 18.86 -5.97
CA ILE A 5 14.98 18.42 -4.84
C ILE A 5 15.65 18.90 -3.55
N LYS A 6 15.04 19.89 -2.87
CA LYS A 6 15.60 20.51 -1.67
C LYS A 6 14.86 20.18 -0.37
N HIS A 7 13.65 19.61 -0.43
CA HIS A 7 12.87 19.30 0.77
C HIS A 7 11.97 18.08 0.57
N PHE A 8 11.95 17.20 1.57
CA PHE A 8 10.96 16.14 1.74
C PHE A 8 10.29 16.34 3.09
N THR A 9 8.97 16.47 3.10
CA THR A 9 8.18 16.42 4.33
C THR A 9 7.51 15.05 4.39
N LEU A 10 7.88 14.26 5.40
CA LEU A 10 7.32 12.93 5.61
C LEU A 10 6.07 13.05 6.50
N TRP A 11 4.95 12.57 5.98
CA TRP A 11 3.70 12.44 6.73
C TRP A 11 3.48 10.97 7.04
N ARG A 12 3.58 10.58 8.32
CA ARG A 12 3.26 9.21 8.75
C ARG A 12 1.84 9.18 9.31
N VAL A 13 0.96 8.40 8.67
CA VAL A 13 -0.33 8.04 9.26
C VAL A 13 -0.08 6.83 10.16
N GLY A 14 -0.19 7.03 11.47
CA GLY A 14 -0.11 5.92 12.44
C GLY A 14 -1.38 5.06 12.42
N ASP A 15 -1.29 3.85 12.95
CA ASP A 15 -2.38 2.84 13.00
C ASP A 15 -3.64 3.30 13.77
N TYR A 16 -3.63 4.53 14.33
CA TYR A 16 -4.73 5.15 15.07
C TYR A 16 -5.03 6.60 14.62
N GLY A 17 -4.68 6.99 13.39
CA GLY A 17 -5.07 8.29 12.83
C GLY A 17 -4.31 9.51 13.36
N GLY A 18 -3.16 9.31 14.01
CA GLY A 18 -2.22 10.37 14.34
C GLY A 18 -1.33 10.71 13.15
N ILE A 19 -1.09 12.01 12.95
CA ILE A 19 -0.16 12.56 11.95
C ILE A 19 1.07 13.08 12.69
N ASP A 20 2.23 12.46 12.47
CA ASP A 20 3.53 12.99 12.90
C ASP A 20 4.25 13.61 11.68
N THR A 21 4.74 14.84 11.83
CA THR A 21 5.59 15.51 10.85
C THR A 21 7.06 15.34 11.20
N VAL A 22 7.88 14.91 10.23
CA VAL A 22 9.34 14.87 10.36
C VAL A 22 9.95 15.63 9.19
N ASP A 23 10.60 16.75 9.50
CA ASP A 23 11.39 17.52 8.54
C ASP A 23 12.80 16.92 8.44
N LEU A 24 13.17 16.46 7.24
CA LEU A 24 14.52 15.98 6.94
C LEU A 24 15.26 17.03 6.10
N ALA A 25 16.16 17.78 6.73
CA ALA A 25 17.13 18.62 6.04
C ALA A 25 18.41 17.82 5.77
N LEU A 26 18.78 17.65 4.49
CA LEU A 26 20.09 17.13 4.08
C LEU A 26 21.08 18.30 4.04
N ASN A 27 21.95 18.42 5.05
CA ASN A 27 23.04 19.41 5.05
C ASN A 27 24.33 18.80 4.48
N GLU A 28 24.95 19.51 3.54
CA GLU A 28 26.31 19.26 3.07
C GLU A 28 27.31 19.59 4.19
N ALA A 29 28.16 18.64 4.57
CA ALA A 29 29.11 18.78 5.67
C ALA A 29 30.34 19.62 5.28
N GLN A 30 30.65 20.66 6.06
CA GLN A 30 31.97 21.32 6.06
C GLN A 30 32.78 20.86 7.29
N LEU A 31 34.03 20.49 7.04
CA LEU A 31 35.03 19.97 7.99
C LEU A 31 35.70 21.11 8.78
N LEU A 32 36.03 20.88 10.06
CA LEU A 32 37.36 21.05 10.71
C LEU A 32 37.28 20.83 12.26
N PRO A 33 38.41 20.58 12.97
CA PRO A 33 38.46 19.67 14.14
C PRO A 33 39.02 20.27 15.45
N SER A 34 38.65 19.70 16.61
CA SER A 34 39.46 19.60 17.85
C SER A 34 38.65 18.91 18.97
N PHE A 35 38.96 17.67 19.39
CA PHE A 35 39.85 17.23 20.49
C PHE A 35 39.44 17.67 21.91
N PHE A 36 38.99 16.71 22.74
CA PHE A 36 39.40 16.47 24.16
C PHE A 36 38.84 15.10 24.62
N SER A 37 39.47 14.50 25.64
CA SER A 37 39.63 13.04 25.78
C SER A 37 39.29 12.45 27.16
N PHE A 38 38.95 11.14 27.15
CA PHE A 38 39.03 10.07 28.20
C PHE A 38 38.06 10.06 29.42
N PRO A 39 37.83 8.90 30.11
CA PRO A 39 38.10 7.48 29.77
C PRO A 39 36.94 6.49 30.03
N GLY A 40 36.95 5.31 29.37
CA GLY A 40 36.32 4.09 29.91
C GLY A 40 35.63 3.13 28.94
N PHE A 41 36.32 2.60 27.93
CA PHE A 41 36.30 1.21 27.39
C PHE A 41 36.80 1.18 25.93
N CYS A 42 37.71 0.26 25.61
CA CYS A 42 38.25 0.03 24.26
C CYS A 42 38.28 -1.47 23.94
N LEU A 43 37.74 -1.80 22.76
CA LEU A 43 37.98 -2.93 21.84
C LEU A 43 36.89 -2.77 20.75
N GLY A 44 37.04 -2.28 19.50
CA GLY A 44 38.13 -2.14 18.51
C GLY A 44 37.89 -3.15 17.37
N GLY A 45 37.68 -2.90 16.07
CA GLY A 45 37.44 -1.77 15.13
C GLY A 45 36.76 -2.37 13.87
N VAL A 46 36.16 -1.68 12.88
CA VAL A 46 36.70 -0.72 11.89
C VAL A 46 35.55 0.13 11.30
N LEU A 47 35.90 1.36 10.90
CA LEU A 47 35.09 2.55 10.65
C LEU A 47 34.20 2.56 9.39
N GLY A 48 33.00 3.12 9.54
CA GLY A 48 32.18 3.71 8.49
C GLY A 48 31.18 4.69 9.10
N SER A 49 31.38 5.97 8.84
CA SER A 49 30.74 7.14 9.46
C SER A 49 29.20 7.13 9.45
N GLY A 50 28.59 7.02 10.63
CA GLY A 50 27.19 7.36 10.89
C GLY A 50 27.09 8.25 12.13
N GLY A 51 26.41 9.39 12.00
CA GLY A 51 25.87 10.12 13.15
C GLY A 51 24.44 9.65 13.39
N ILE A 52 24.19 8.94 14.49
CA ILE A 52 22.83 8.61 14.97
C ILE A 52 22.59 9.46 16.20
N LEU A 53 21.67 10.42 16.10
CA LEU A 53 21.11 11.11 17.26
C LEU A 53 19.91 10.28 17.75
N SER A 54 20.09 9.52 18.83
CA SER A 54 19.01 8.79 19.49
C SER A 54 18.37 9.68 20.56
N MET A 55 17.19 10.23 20.29
CA MET A 55 16.35 10.86 21.33
C MET A 55 15.41 9.83 21.95
N ARG A 56 15.54 9.64 23.27
CA ARG A 56 14.67 8.79 24.09
C ARG A 56 13.51 9.64 24.61
N LEU A 57 12.31 9.47 24.07
CA LEU A 57 11.10 10.13 24.57
C LEU A 57 10.65 9.46 25.88
N LYS A 58 10.64 10.23 26.97
CA LYS A 58 9.92 9.88 28.21
C LYS A 58 8.43 9.98 27.93
N THR A 59 7.73 8.86 28.02
CA THR A 59 6.27 8.82 28.01
C THR A 59 5.74 9.23 29.38
N SER A 60 5.18 10.42 29.47
CA SER A 60 4.23 10.78 30.53
C SER A 60 3.00 11.41 29.86
N SER A 61 1.94 10.61 29.74
CA SER A 61 0.58 11.05 29.41
C SER A 61 0.02 11.94 30.54
N PRO A 62 -0.99 12.81 30.34
CA PRO A 62 -2.25 12.46 29.69
C PRO A 62 -2.61 13.33 28.48
N PHE A 63 -3.25 12.65 27.53
CA PHE A 63 -3.97 13.13 26.36
C PHE A 63 -4.72 14.46 26.59
N SER A 64 -4.44 15.48 25.76
CA SER A 64 -5.39 16.54 25.44
C SER A 64 -5.61 16.58 23.92
N TRP A 65 -6.88 16.46 23.50
CA TRP A 65 -7.33 16.51 22.10
C TRP A 65 -7.34 17.94 21.51
N SER A 66 -6.57 18.87 22.06
CA SER A 66 -6.62 20.30 21.75
C SER A 66 -5.47 20.81 20.87
N GLY A 67 -4.66 19.90 20.31
CA GLY A 67 -3.56 20.22 19.40
C GLY A 67 -3.89 20.06 17.91
N PHE A 68 -5.18 19.99 17.54
CA PHE A 68 -5.58 20.15 16.14
C PHE A 68 -5.26 21.61 15.78
N LEU A 69 -4.12 21.83 15.13
CA LEU A 69 -3.84 23.10 14.46
C LEU A 69 -4.93 23.28 13.41
N SER A 70 -6.02 23.94 13.82
CA SER A 70 -6.89 24.64 12.89
C SER A 70 -6.02 25.73 12.27
N VAL A 71 -5.39 25.43 11.14
CA VAL A 71 -5.03 26.45 10.16
C VAL A 71 -6.35 26.91 9.55
N SER A 72 -7.05 27.71 10.35
CA SER A 72 -8.29 28.41 10.02
C SER A 72 -7.92 29.53 9.05
N GLY A 73 -8.46 29.49 7.84
CA GLY A 73 -8.36 30.60 6.90
C GLY A 73 -7.39 30.44 5.74
N MET A 74 -6.95 29.21 5.44
CA MET A 74 -6.31 28.91 4.16
C MET A 74 -7.26 27.98 3.39
N ASP A 75 -7.97 28.55 2.42
CA ASP A 75 -8.49 27.82 1.25
C ASP A 75 -7.24 27.32 0.51
N ASP A 76 -6.66 26.25 1.05
CA ASP A 76 -5.30 25.84 0.74
C ASP A 76 -5.40 24.78 -0.37
N PRO A 77 -4.96 25.07 -1.61
CA PRO A 77 -4.97 24.09 -2.71
C PRO A 77 -4.25 22.79 -2.31
N THR A 78 -3.35 22.86 -1.34
CA THR A 78 -2.69 21.71 -0.70
C THR A 78 -3.67 20.75 -0.04
N LYS A 79 -4.65 21.26 0.73
CA LYS A 79 -5.67 20.43 1.39
C LYS A 79 -6.57 19.72 0.38
N GLU A 80 -6.96 20.41 -0.70
CA GLU A 80 -7.78 19.82 -1.75
C GLU A 80 -7.03 18.72 -2.52
N HIS A 81 -5.76 18.93 -2.86
CA HIS A 81 -4.93 17.91 -3.49
C HIS A 81 -4.73 16.69 -2.59
N PHE A 82 -4.49 16.90 -1.29
CA PHE A 82 -4.42 15.79 -0.34
C PHE A 82 -5.74 15.05 -0.22
N ARG A 83 -6.88 15.75 -0.17
CA ARG A 83 -8.19 15.10 -0.10
C ARG A 83 -8.45 14.24 -1.34
N SER A 84 -8.27 14.82 -2.52
CA SER A 84 -8.53 14.17 -3.81
C SER A 84 -7.72 12.88 -3.99
N ILE A 85 -6.42 12.90 -3.65
CA ILE A 85 -5.60 11.69 -3.77
C ILE A 85 -5.97 10.62 -2.73
N HIS A 86 -6.36 11.00 -1.51
CA HIS A 86 -6.82 10.05 -0.49
C HIS A 86 -8.18 9.44 -0.85
N GLU A 87 -9.08 10.22 -1.45
CA GLU A 87 -10.35 9.72 -2.00
C GLU A 87 -10.09 8.68 -3.10
N ALA A 88 -9.19 8.98 -4.05
CA ALA A 88 -8.80 8.03 -5.09
C ALA A 88 -8.15 6.76 -4.52
N PHE A 89 -7.29 6.91 -3.52
CA PHE A 89 -6.67 5.79 -2.80
C PHE A 89 -7.73 4.92 -2.09
N GLY A 90 -8.65 5.54 -1.36
CA GLY A 90 -9.73 4.86 -0.65
C GLY A 90 -10.68 4.14 -1.60
N LEU A 91 -11.02 4.76 -2.73
CA LEU A 91 -11.83 4.14 -3.78
C LEU A 91 -11.14 2.89 -4.35
N ALA A 92 -9.87 2.99 -4.73
CA ALA A 92 -9.12 1.84 -5.24
C ALA A 92 -9.07 0.69 -4.21
N LEU A 93 -8.82 0.97 -2.93
CA LEU A 93 -8.82 -0.10 -1.92
C LEU A 93 -10.22 -0.67 -1.66
N THR A 94 -11.27 0.15 -1.77
CA THR A 94 -12.66 -0.31 -1.64
C THR A 94 -13.00 -1.27 -2.77
N GLU A 95 -12.66 -0.94 -4.03
CA GLU A 95 -12.91 -1.85 -5.15
C GLU A 95 -12.10 -3.15 -5.04
N TRP A 96 -10.91 -3.11 -4.45
CA TRP A 96 -10.19 -4.33 -4.14
C TRP A 96 -10.95 -5.25 -3.17
N THR A 97 -11.69 -4.71 -2.20
CA THR A 97 -12.52 -5.55 -1.31
C THR A 97 -13.60 -6.32 -2.08
N SER A 98 -14.13 -5.74 -3.16
CA SER A 98 -15.04 -6.41 -4.10
C SER A 98 -14.36 -7.60 -4.79
N VAL A 99 -13.10 -7.43 -5.21
CA VAL A 99 -12.28 -8.52 -5.77
C VAL A 99 -12.13 -9.66 -4.76
N GLU A 100 -11.80 -9.36 -3.50
CA GLU A 100 -11.65 -10.37 -2.44
C GLU A 100 -12.98 -11.09 -2.15
N LEU A 101 -14.10 -10.35 -2.10
CA LEU A 101 -15.44 -10.89 -1.88
C LEU A 101 -15.86 -11.85 -2.99
N PHE A 102 -15.75 -11.45 -4.26
CA PHE A 102 -16.15 -12.31 -5.37
C PHE A 102 -15.18 -13.48 -5.58
N SER A 103 -13.91 -13.33 -5.20
CA SER A 103 -12.97 -14.44 -5.12
C SER A 103 -13.41 -15.49 -4.09
N PHE A 104 -13.89 -15.04 -2.92
CA PHE A 104 -14.50 -15.94 -1.93
C PHE A 104 -15.78 -16.59 -2.45
N GLN A 105 -16.62 -15.84 -3.16
CA GLN A 105 -17.82 -16.37 -3.82
C GLN A 105 -17.48 -17.49 -4.81
N LEU A 106 -16.45 -17.29 -5.62
CA LEU A 106 -15.95 -18.30 -6.55
C LEU A 106 -15.45 -19.55 -5.81
N TYR A 107 -14.72 -19.37 -4.71
CA TYR A 107 -14.27 -20.46 -3.85
C TYR A 107 -15.43 -21.27 -3.24
N LEU A 108 -16.50 -20.61 -2.79
CA LEU A 108 -17.73 -21.27 -2.35
C LEU A 108 -18.34 -22.12 -3.46
N GLY A 109 -18.28 -21.65 -4.71
CA GLY A 109 -18.71 -22.41 -5.88
C GLY A 109 -17.90 -23.69 -6.09
N PHE A 110 -16.58 -23.60 -6.00
CA PHE A 110 -15.70 -24.76 -6.13
C PHE A 110 -15.92 -25.82 -5.05
N MET A 111 -16.26 -25.39 -3.84
CA MET A 111 -16.44 -26.27 -2.68
C MET A 111 -17.91 -26.66 -2.47
N TYR A 112 -18.71 -26.65 -3.54
CA TYR A 112 -20.13 -27.00 -3.46
C TYR A 112 -20.34 -28.37 -2.81
N GLY A 113 -21.29 -28.44 -1.87
CA GLY A 113 -21.59 -29.64 -1.09
C GLY A 113 -20.82 -29.76 0.23
N ALA A 114 -19.75 -28.99 0.44
CA ALA A 114 -19.07 -28.90 1.74
C ALA A 114 -19.83 -27.98 2.72
N GLN A 115 -19.59 -28.17 4.02
CA GLN A 115 -20.19 -27.34 5.07
C GLN A 115 -19.65 -25.90 4.97
N LYS A 116 -20.55 -24.91 4.82
CA LYS A 116 -20.19 -23.49 4.65
C LYS A 116 -19.22 -22.95 5.70
N ALA A 117 -19.38 -23.37 6.96
CA ALA A 117 -18.49 -22.99 8.06
C ALA A 117 -17.04 -23.44 7.82
N MET A 118 -16.83 -24.66 7.31
CA MET A 118 -15.50 -25.15 6.97
C MET A 118 -14.91 -24.42 5.77
N ILE A 119 -15.73 -24.12 4.75
CA ILE A 119 -15.28 -23.36 3.57
C ILE A 119 -14.79 -21.98 4.02
N SER A 120 -15.60 -21.26 4.80
CA SER A 120 -15.24 -19.95 5.37
C SER A 120 -13.97 -20.04 6.22
N ALA A 121 -13.90 -20.98 7.17
CA ALA A 121 -12.71 -21.17 8.01
C ALA A 121 -11.45 -21.43 7.19
N SER A 122 -11.52 -22.30 6.17
CA SER A 122 -10.38 -22.62 5.31
C SER A 122 -9.90 -21.41 4.48
N TRP A 123 -10.82 -20.59 3.99
CA TRP A 123 -10.50 -19.40 3.21
C TRP A 123 -9.90 -18.29 4.08
N HIS A 124 -10.53 -17.96 5.20
CA HIS A 124 -10.13 -16.84 6.04
C HIS A 124 -8.91 -17.13 6.92
N ASN A 125 -8.55 -18.41 7.13
CA ASN A 125 -7.29 -18.78 7.78
C ASN A 125 -6.06 -18.46 6.90
N ILE A 126 -6.24 -18.27 5.60
CA ILE A 126 -5.16 -17.85 4.69
C ILE A 126 -4.99 -16.34 4.78
N GLN A 127 -3.87 -15.87 5.31
CA GLN A 127 -3.59 -14.43 5.44
C GLN A 127 -3.24 -13.78 4.10
N SER A 128 -2.39 -14.42 3.30
CA SER A 128 -1.92 -13.87 2.03
C SER A 128 -2.94 -14.05 0.92
N PHE A 129 -3.29 -12.96 0.22
CA PHE A 129 -4.16 -13.05 -0.94
C PHE A 129 -3.51 -13.81 -2.11
N ASP A 130 -2.18 -13.76 -2.25
CA ASP A 130 -1.47 -14.57 -3.25
C ASP A 130 -1.67 -16.08 -3.02
N ALA A 131 -1.68 -16.50 -1.74
CA ALA A 131 -1.96 -17.88 -1.39
C ALA A 131 -3.43 -18.26 -1.66
N LYS A 132 -4.38 -17.32 -1.50
CA LYS A 132 -5.78 -17.51 -1.91
C LYS A 132 -5.93 -17.65 -3.42
N ILE A 133 -5.20 -16.84 -4.21
CA ILE A 133 -5.16 -16.96 -5.67
C ILE A 133 -4.63 -18.33 -6.09
N MET A 134 -3.57 -18.83 -5.44
CA MET A 134 -3.07 -20.17 -5.69
C MET A 134 -4.09 -21.26 -5.34
N LEU A 135 -4.80 -21.13 -4.22
CA LEU A 135 -5.88 -22.05 -3.85
C LEU A 135 -6.99 -22.07 -4.91
N LEU A 136 -7.45 -20.90 -5.35
CA LEU A 136 -8.45 -20.78 -6.41
C LEU A 136 -7.99 -21.48 -7.70
N ASP A 137 -6.73 -21.31 -8.08
CA ASP A 137 -6.17 -21.97 -9.27
C ASP A 137 -6.14 -23.49 -9.15
N ARG A 138 -5.84 -24.02 -7.96
CA ARG A 138 -5.92 -25.47 -7.71
C ARG A 138 -7.36 -25.98 -7.71
N CYS A 139 -8.28 -25.24 -7.11
CA CYS A 139 -9.71 -25.56 -7.16
C CYS A 139 -10.25 -25.53 -8.59
N ALA A 140 -9.88 -24.51 -9.36
CA ALA A 140 -10.19 -24.39 -10.78
C ALA A 140 -9.67 -25.60 -11.57
N ALA A 141 -8.40 -26.01 -11.36
CA ALA A 141 -7.83 -27.17 -12.04
C ALA A 141 -8.55 -28.49 -11.74
N ILE A 142 -9.20 -28.61 -10.58
CA ILE A 142 -9.97 -29.80 -10.18
C ILE A 142 -11.42 -29.71 -10.69
N ALA A 143 -12.04 -28.53 -10.58
CA ALA A 143 -13.43 -28.31 -10.95
C ALA A 143 -13.66 -28.27 -12.46
N PHE A 144 -12.60 -28.02 -13.25
CA PHE A 144 -12.71 -27.79 -14.70
C PHE A 144 -12.10 -28.95 -15.50
N GLU A 145 -12.92 -29.97 -15.79
CA GLU A 145 -12.58 -31.02 -16.75
C GLU A 145 -12.65 -30.51 -18.22
N ASP A 146 -13.37 -29.40 -18.47
CA ASP A 146 -13.60 -28.79 -19.78
C ASP A 146 -12.61 -27.64 -20.09
N ASP A 147 -11.99 -27.69 -21.27
CA ASP A 147 -11.06 -26.66 -21.77
C ASP A 147 -11.71 -25.27 -21.89
N THR A 148 -13.02 -25.19 -22.06
CA THR A 148 -13.78 -23.94 -22.19
C THR A 148 -13.65 -23.07 -20.93
N LEU A 149 -13.82 -23.68 -19.76
CA LEU A 149 -13.81 -22.99 -18.47
C LEU A 149 -12.39 -22.61 -18.04
N LYS A 150 -11.43 -23.45 -18.39
CA LYS A 150 -9.99 -23.16 -18.24
C LYS A 150 -9.57 -21.94 -19.05
N ASN A 151 -10.15 -21.73 -20.23
CA ASN A 151 -9.86 -20.56 -21.06
C ASN A 151 -10.50 -19.28 -20.52
N GLU A 152 -11.64 -19.36 -19.83
CA GLU A 152 -12.26 -18.23 -19.12
C GLU A 152 -11.50 -17.86 -17.83
N TRP A 153 -10.99 -18.86 -17.10
CA TRP A 153 -10.26 -18.65 -15.84
C TRP A 153 -8.86 -18.05 -16.04
N LYS A 154 -8.08 -18.52 -17.02
CA LYS A 154 -6.70 -18.06 -17.29
C LYS A 154 -6.51 -16.53 -17.29
N PRO A 155 -7.32 -15.73 -18.02
CA PRO A 155 -7.16 -14.27 -18.00
C PRO A 155 -7.46 -13.68 -16.63
N ILE A 156 -8.49 -14.16 -15.93
CA ILE A 156 -8.84 -13.71 -14.57
C ILE A 156 -7.71 -14.03 -13.59
N TYR A 157 -7.15 -15.23 -13.65
CA TYR A 157 -6.01 -15.63 -12.83
C TYR A 157 -4.79 -14.75 -13.05
N LYS A 158 -4.48 -14.42 -14.31
CA LYS A 158 -3.39 -13.51 -14.66
C LYS A 158 -3.62 -12.12 -14.06
N ASP A 159 -4.82 -11.57 -14.26
CA ASP A 159 -5.21 -10.25 -13.75
C ASP A 159 -5.12 -10.25 -12.21
N LEU A 160 -5.64 -11.28 -11.53
CA LEU A 160 -5.55 -11.43 -10.07
C LEU A 160 -4.10 -11.38 -9.55
N LYS A 161 -3.18 -12.10 -10.20
CA LYS A 161 -1.76 -12.09 -9.80
C LYS A 161 -1.11 -10.72 -10.01
N GLU A 162 -1.37 -10.10 -11.15
CA GLU A 162 -0.80 -8.78 -11.46
C GLU A 162 -1.33 -7.72 -10.48
N PHE A 163 -2.64 -7.67 -10.29
CA PHE A 163 -3.28 -6.69 -9.43
C PHE A 163 -3.06 -6.93 -7.94
N SER A 164 -2.88 -8.17 -7.49
CA SER A 164 -2.47 -8.47 -6.11
C SER A 164 -1.12 -7.84 -5.77
N LEU A 165 -0.14 -7.92 -6.68
CA LEU A 165 1.16 -7.28 -6.50
C LEU A 165 1.04 -5.75 -6.45
N ILE A 166 0.18 -5.17 -7.29
CA ILE A 166 -0.07 -3.73 -7.31
C ILE A 166 -0.75 -3.29 -6.01
N ARG A 167 -1.80 -3.99 -5.57
CA ARG A 167 -2.48 -3.71 -4.30
C ARG A 167 -1.53 -3.79 -3.12
N ASN A 168 -0.68 -4.82 -3.06
CA ASN A 168 0.33 -4.95 -2.02
C ASN A 168 1.32 -3.77 -2.03
N ALA A 169 1.72 -3.28 -3.21
CA ALA A 169 2.56 -2.09 -3.29
C ALA A 169 1.84 -0.83 -2.78
N ILE A 170 0.55 -0.67 -3.08
CA ILE A 170 -0.26 0.48 -2.66
C ILE A 170 -0.47 0.49 -1.14
N VAL A 171 -0.85 -0.63 -0.52
CA VAL A 171 -1.10 -0.66 0.93
C VAL A 171 0.16 -0.44 1.79
N HIS A 172 1.34 -0.64 1.20
CA HIS A 172 2.63 -0.39 1.85
C HIS A 172 3.32 0.89 1.37
N SER A 173 2.61 1.70 0.58
CA SER A 173 3.11 2.98 0.12
C SER A 173 2.98 4.06 1.18
N ILE A 174 3.76 5.13 1.01
CA ILE A 174 3.66 6.35 1.81
C ILE A 174 3.28 7.50 0.88
N ILE A 175 2.60 8.50 1.42
CA ILE A 175 2.32 9.72 0.68
C ILE A 175 3.55 10.62 0.66
N LEU A 176 3.87 11.14 -0.52
CA LEU A 176 4.97 12.07 -0.76
C LEU A 176 4.45 13.29 -1.50
N MET A 177 5.17 14.40 -1.32
CA MET A 177 4.97 15.65 -2.05
C MET A 177 6.25 15.97 -2.80
N ARG A 178 6.12 16.34 -4.08
CA ARG A 178 7.22 16.86 -4.91
C ARG A 178 6.92 18.30 -5.27
N PHE A 179 7.88 19.18 -5.04
CA PHE A 179 7.83 20.56 -5.50
C PHE A 179 8.58 20.69 -6.82
N GLU A 180 7.93 21.28 -7.81
CA GLU A 180 8.50 21.58 -9.12
C GLU A 180 9.20 22.94 -9.12
N SER A 181 10.04 23.19 -10.12
CA SER A 181 10.84 24.42 -10.20
C SER A 181 10.02 25.70 -10.40
N ASP A 182 8.79 25.58 -10.89
CA ASP A 182 7.85 26.68 -11.08
C ASP A 182 7.06 27.03 -9.79
N GLY A 183 7.34 26.33 -8.69
CA GLY A 183 6.64 26.49 -7.42
C GLY A 183 5.34 25.69 -7.32
N SER A 184 4.94 24.96 -8.36
CA SER A 184 3.86 23.97 -8.26
C SER A 184 4.29 22.75 -7.44
N PHE A 185 3.33 21.98 -6.96
CA PHE A 185 3.61 20.72 -6.28
C PHE A 185 2.68 19.61 -6.77
N SER A 186 3.13 18.37 -6.64
CA SER A 186 2.33 17.17 -6.86
C SER A 186 2.35 16.27 -5.63
N THR A 187 1.23 15.62 -5.36
CA THR A 187 1.11 14.59 -4.33
C THR A 187 0.98 13.23 -5.01
N PHE A 188 1.64 12.21 -4.44
CA PHE A 188 1.57 10.84 -4.94
C PHE A 188 1.91 9.86 -3.82
N TYR A 189 1.45 8.62 -3.96
CA TYR A 189 1.94 7.54 -3.12
C TYR A 189 3.15 6.88 -3.78
N SER A 190 4.16 6.51 -2.99
CA SER A 190 5.34 5.78 -3.49
C SER A 190 5.85 4.82 -2.43
N ASN A 191 6.84 4.01 -2.81
CA ASN A 191 7.49 3.10 -1.89
C ASN A 191 8.04 3.86 -0.67
N SER A 192 7.94 3.23 0.49
CA SER A 192 8.47 3.79 1.72
C SER A 192 9.97 4.07 1.62
N ILE A 193 10.42 5.24 2.10
CA ILE A 193 11.84 5.63 2.12
C ILE A 193 12.67 4.65 2.98
N VAL A 194 12.04 3.98 3.94
CA VAL A 194 12.69 2.96 4.77
C VAL A 194 12.78 1.58 4.10
N ASP A 195 12.17 1.39 2.92
CA ASP A 195 12.34 0.16 2.14
C ASP A 195 13.72 0.14 1.47
N VAL A 196 14.66 -0.54 2.15
CA VAL A 196 16.03 -0.77 1.68
C VAL A 196 16.05 -1.45 0.31
N THR A 197 15.08 -2.32 0.01
CA THR A 197 14.98 -3.00 -1.28
C THR A 197 14.59 -2.02 -2.38
N ALA A 198 13.63 -1.13 -2.11
CA ALA A 198 13.25 -0.06 -3.04
C ALA A 198 14.42 0.88 -3.33
N LYS A 199 15.21 1.22 -2.29
CA LYS A 199 16.41 2.04 -2.43
C LYS A 199 17.48 1.38 -3.29
N ILE A 200 17.84 0.12 -3.00
CA ILE A 200 18.84 -0.63 -3.77
C ILE A 200 18.42 -0.80 -5.23
N LYS A 201 17.12 -1.02 -5.49
CA LYS A 201 16.58 -1.21 -6.85
C LYS A 201 16.27 0.11 -7.58
N GLY A 202 16.62 1.26 -7.01
CA GLY A 202 16.39 2.57 -7.63
C GLY A 202 14.90 2.91 -7.85
N ARG A 203 14.00 2.36 -7.04
CA ARG A 203 12.54 2.52 -7.20
C ARG A 203 12.01 3.81 -6.57
N LEU A 204 12.68 4.33 -5.55
CA LEU A 204 12.22 5.51 -4.79
C LEU A 204 12.07 6.77 -5.64
N ASN A 205 12.93 6.94 -6.65
CA ASN A 205 12.97 8.14 -7.49
C ASN A 205 12.44 7.88 -8.91
N ASN A 206 11.74 6.76 -9.13
CA ASN A 206 11.30 6.37 -10.46
C ASN A 206 9.77 6.55 -10.57
N PRO A 207 9.30 7.50 -11.41
CA PRO A 207 7.88 7.81 -11.56
C PRO A 207 6.99 6.63 -11.94
N LYS A 208 7.56 5.57 -12.53
CA LYS A 208 6.85 4.33 -12.84
C LYS A 208 6.25 3.65 -11.59
N TYR A 209 6.85 3.85 -10.43
CA TYR A 209 6.41 3.25 -9.16
C TYR A 209 5.53 4.19 -8.33
N GLU A 210 5.21 5.37 -8.86
CA GLU A 210 4.37 6.36 -8.19
C GLU A 210 2.90 6.14 -8.51
N PHE A 211 2.04 6.26 -7.50
CA PHE A 211 0.60 6.23 -7.63
C PHE A 211 0.07 7.65 -7.52
N THR A 212 -0.11 8.28 -8.68
CA THR A 212 -0.80 9.56 -8.80
C THR A 212 -2.31 9.36 -8.63
N GLU A 213 -3.04 10.45 -8.45
CA GLU A 213 -4.50 10.43 -8.39
C GLU A 213 -5.12 9.73 -9.61
N GLU A 214 -4.68 10.06 -10.83
CA GLU A 214 -5.22 9.48 -12.06
C GLU A 214 -4.95 7.98 -12.13
N ARG A 215 -3.76 7.56 -11.70
CA ARG A 215 -3.40 6.14 -11.66
C ARG A 215 -4.25 5.38 -10.63
N LEU A 216 -4.53 5.97 -9.47
CA LEU A 216 -5.38 5.38 -8.44
C LEU A 216 -6.82 5.24 -8.92
N LYS A 217 -7.37 6.27 -9.57
CA LYS A 217 -8.71 6.22 -10.19
C LYS A 217 -8.79 5.10 -11.24
N LYS A 218 -7.82 5.04 -12.15
CA LYS A 218 -7.75 3.97 -13.14
C LYS A 218 -7.67 2.59 -12.50
N LEU A 219 -6.92 2.46 -11.40
CA LEU A 219 -6.82 1.19 -10.68
C LEU A 219 -8.13 0.79 -10.02
N ALA A 220 -8.93 1.74 -9.52
CA ALA A 220 -10.28 1.46 -9.06
C ALA A 220 -11.14 0.85 -10.17
N ASP A 221 -11.15 1.47 -11.36
CA ASP A 221 -11.87 0.95 -12.54
C ASP A 221 -11.37 -0.45 -12.94
N ASP A 222 -10.04 -0.64 -12.95
CA ASP A 222 -9.41 -1.93 -13.28
C ASP A 222 -9.80 -3.02 -12.25
N PHE A 223 -9.90 -2.68 -10.96
CA PHE A 223 -10.34 -3.58 -9.90
C PHE A 223 -11.84 -3.88 -9.96
N GLU A 224 -12.69 -2.88 -10.21
CA GLU A 224 -14.13 -3.06 -10.41
C GLU A 224 -14.40 -3.99 -11.61
N SER A 225 -13.65 -3.79 -12.70
CA SER A 225 -13.71 -4.64 -13.89
C SER A 225 -13.33 -6.08 -13.55
N LEU A 226 -12.25 -6.30 -12.80
CA LEU A 226 -11.83 -7.61 -12.35
C LEU A 226 -12.88 -8.27 -11.44
N ALA A 227 -13.39 -7.54 -10.45
CA ALA A 227 -14.44 -7.98 -9.55
C ALA A 227 -15.68 -8.45 -10.33
N SER A 228 -16.09 -7.66 -11.34
CA SER A 228 -17.20 -7.99 -12.23
C SER A 228 -16.95 -9.26 -13.06
N LYS A 229 -15.74 -9.43 -13.61
CA LYS A 229 -15.36 -10.66 -14.34
C LYS A 229 -15.43 -11.89 -13.43
N ILE A 230 -14.91 -11.80 -12.21
CA ILE A 230 -14.94 -12.91 -11.23
C ILE A 230 -16.38 -13.25 -10.86
N LYS A 231 -17.20 -12.23 -10.56
CA LYS A 231 -18.62 -12.40 -10.26
C LYS A 231 -19.37 -13.07 -11.40
N ALA A 232 -19.16 -12.63 -12.64
CA ALA A 232 -19.79 -13.19 -13.83
C ALA A 232 -19.42 -14.67 -14.01
N LEU A 233 -18.13 -15.01 -13.83
CA LEU A 233 -17.67 -16.40 -13.86
C LEU A 233 -18.35 -17.25 -12.79
N ALA A 234 -18.39 -16.74 -11.55
CA ALA A 234 -19.01 -17.43 -10.42
C ALA A 234 -20.52 -17.67 -10.64
N ILE A 235 -21.27 -16.67 -11.13
CA ILE A 235 -22.70 -16.81 -11.41
C ILE A 235 -22.96 -17.79 -12.56
N LYS A 236 -22.16 -17.71 -13.63
CA LYS A 236 -22.33 -18.53 -14.84
C LYS A 236 -22.15 -20.02 -14.53
N HIS A 237 -21.12 -20.37 -13.76
CA HIS A 237 -20.74 -21.77 -13.54
C HIS A 237 -21.18 -22.32 -12.18
N PHE A 238 -21.43 -21.45 -11.20
CA PHE A 238 -21.82 -21.82 -9.84
C PHE A 238 -23.02 -20.99 -9.34
N PRO A 239 -24.21 -21.12 -9.97
CA PRO A 239 -25.38 -20.30 -9.63
C PRO A 239 -25.87 -20.47 -8.19
N HIS A 240 -25.49 -21.55 -7.52
CA HIS A 240 -25.80 -21.84 -6.11
C HIS A 240 -24.89 -21.09 -5.13
N ALA A 241 -23.74 -20.59 -5.56
CA ALA A 241 -22.78 -19.89 -4.73
C ALA A 241 -23.12 -18.40 -4.63
N LYS A 242 -24.37 -18.06 -4.28
CA LYS A 242 -24.75 -16.66 -4.03
C LYS A 242 -24.39 -16.27 -2.61
N ILE A 243 -23.71 -15.14 -2.45
CA ILE A 243 -23.57 -14.45 -1.17
C ILE A 243 -24.72 -13.46 -1.10
N ASP A 244 -25.57 -13.56 -0.08
CA ASP A 244 -26.52 -12.50 0.24
C ASP A 244 -25.71 -11.30 0.74
N THR A 245 -25.54 -10.29 -0.11
CA THR A 245 -24.87 -9.04 0.22
C THR A 245 -25.81 -8.05 0.93
N ALA A 246 -26.98 -8.51 1.40
CA ALA A 246 -27.93 -7.71 2.15
C ALA A 246 -27.44 -7.56 3.60
N TYR A 247 -26.57 -6.58 3.83
CA TYR A 247 -26.27 -6.01 5.14
C TYR A 247 -26.52 -4.51 5.09
#